data_AF-A0A6M1E1W4-F1
#
_entry.id   AF-A0A6M1E1W4-F1
#
_cell.length_a   1.000
_cell.length_b   1.000
_cell.length_c   1.000
_cell.angle_alpha   90.00
_cell.angle_beta   90.00
_cell.angle_gamma   90.00
#
_symmetry.space_group_name_H-M   'P 1'
#
loop_
_entity.id
_entity.type
_entity.pdbx_description
1 polymer ?
#
loop_
_entity_poly.entity_id
_entity_poly.type
_entity_poly.pdbx_seq_one_letter_code
_entity_poly.pdbx_strand_id
1 'polypeptide(L)'
;MVLFSCTKETVDNIGRDAALNIIVTGNWEKATRTISGNENPDLNITEELLAEDETINFDKDGKAYVRKEGNDVRTYDYEMPSAKEMKFDGLTYAIQETIVQSISTLTLVNHTGPIRTEIVFKRKR
;
A
#
# COMPACT_ATOMS: atom_id res chain seq x y z
N MET A 1 -28.25 -29.79 0.44
CA MET A 1 -28.51 -28.33 0.37
C MET A 1 -27.16 -27.64 0.38
N VAL A 2 -26.65 -27.23 -0.80
CA VAL A 2 -25.30 -26.68 -0.97
C VAL A 2 -25.44 -25.27 -1.54
N LEU A 3 -25.50 -24.26 -0.68
CA LEU A 3 -25.62 -22.84 -1.07
C LEU A 3 -24.85 -21.93 -0.09
N PHE A 4 -23.55 -22.17 0.12
CA PHE A 4 -22.73 -21.22 0.92
C PHE A 4 -21.29 -21.01 0.42
N SER A 5 -20.90 -21.57 -0.74
CA SER A 5 -19.55 -21.33 -1.28
C SER A 5 -19.44 -20.05 -2.11
N CYS A 6 -20.55 -19.49 -2.61
CA CYS A 6 -20.54 -18.25 -3.40
C CYS A 6 -20.56 -16.96 -2.56
N THR A 7 -20.75 -17.03 -1.25
CA THR A 7 -20.97 -15.81 -0.44
C THR A 7 -19.67 -15.20 0.06
N LYS A 8 -18.66 -16.01 0.42
CA LYS A 8 -17.41 -15.49 1.00
C LYS A 8 -16.48 -14.89 -0.06
N GLU A 9 -16.21 -15.63 -1.14
CA GLU A 9 -15.34 -15.16 -2.23
C GLU A 9 -15.89 -13.90 -2.90
N THR A 10 -17.21 -13.85 -3.13
CA THR A 10 -17.87 -12.65 -3.70
C THR A 10 -17.78 -11.44 -2.76
N VAL A 11 -17.99 -11.62 -1.45
CA VAL A 11 -17.90 -10.52 -0.47
C VAL A 11 -16.45 -10.04 -0.32
N ASP A 12 -15.49 -10.95 -0.29
CA ASP A 12 -14.06 -10.62 -0.21
C ASP A 12 -13.60 -9.86 -1.46
N ASN A 13 -14.10 -10.24 -2.65
CA ASN A 13 -13.87 -9.52 -3.91
C ASN A 13 -14.48 -8.12 -3.92
N ILE A 14 -15.73 -7.95 -3.44
CA ILE A 14 -16.37 -6.63 -3.33
C ILE A 14 -15.57 -5.72 -2.37
N GLY A 15 -15.15 -6.26 -1.24
CA GLY A 15 -14.34 -5.52 -0.27
C GLY A 15 -13.01 -5.08 -0.85
N ARG A 16 -12.33 -5.96 -1.59
CA ARG A 16 -11.09 -5.63 -2.30
C ARG A 16 -11.32 -4.52 -3.32
N ASP A 17 -12.32 -4.64 -4.17
CA ASP A 17 -12.55 -3.66 -5.25
C ASP A 17 -12.93 -2.28 -4.68
N ALA A 18 -13.70 -2.24 -3.59
CA ALA A 18 -14.00 -1.01 -2.87
C ALA A 18 -12.73 -0.37 -2.29
N ALA A 19 -11.89 -1.16 -1.62
CA ALA A 19 -10.62 -0.70 -1.08
C ALA A 19 -9.66 -0.20 -2.17
N LEU A 20 -9.58 -0.90 -3.30
CA LEU A 20 -8.76 -0.51 -4.46
C LEU A 20 -9.22 0.84 -5.01
N ASN A 21 -10.54 1.01 -5.23
CA ASN A 21 -11.08 2.28 -5.70
C ASN A 21 -10.75 3.44 -4.76
N ILE A 22 -10.72 3.21 -3.44
CA ILE A 22 -10.32 4.22 -2.47
C ILE A 22 -8.82 4.54 -2.61
N ILE A 23 -7.96 3.53 -2.72
CA ILE A 23 -6.50 3.69 -2.81
C ILE A 23 -6.06 4.43 -4.07
N VAL A 24 -6.65 4.09 -5.23
CA VAL A 24 -6.33 4.74 -6.53
C VAL A 24 -6.88 6.16 -6.64
N THR A 25 -7.79 6.56 -5.75
CA THR A 25 -8.40 7.90 -5.82
C THR A 25 -7.44 8.96 -5.29
N GLY A 26 -6.93 9.80 -6.19
CA GLY A 26 -6.10 10.95 -5.85
C GLY A 26 -4.64 10.60 -5.57
N ASN A 27 -3.87 11.61 -5.16
CA ASN A 27 -2.42 11.50 -4.98
C ASN A 27 -2.08 11.21 -3.51
N TRP A 28 -1.04 10.42 -3.32
CA TRP A 28 -0.33 10.28 -2.05
C TRP A 28 0.91 11.16 -2.10
N GLU A 29 1.07 11.99 -1.08
CA GLU A 29 1.97 13.15 -1.11
C GLU A 29 3.19 12.94 -0.22
N LYS A 30 3.14 11.90 0.62
CA LYS A 30 4.27 11.41 1.39
C LYS A 30 4.25 9.89 1.38
N ALA A 31 5.42 9.30 1.30
CA ALA A 31 5.58 7.87 1.52
C ALA A 31 6.90 7.66 2.26
N THR A 32 6.82 7.06 3.45
CA THR A 32 8.00 6.79 4.28
C THR A 32 8.10 5.28 4.48
N ARG A 33 9.32 4.73 4.34
CA ARG A 33 9.61 3.34 4.69
C ARG A 33 10.44 3.29 5.96
N THR A 34 10.03 2.45 6.91
CA THR A 34 10.78 2.18 8.13
C THR A 34 11.09 0.70 8.23
N ILE A 35 12.37 0.38 8.45
CA ILE A 35 12.86 -0.96 8.76
C ILE A 35 13.27 -0.96 10.24
N SER A 36 12.79 -1.94 11.00
CA SER A 36 13.04 -2.04 12.43
C SER A 36 13.18 -3.49 12.87
N GLY A 37 13.73 -3.72 14.07
CA GLY A 37 13.89 -5.06 14.64
C GLY A 37 15.17 -5.80 14.23
N ASN A 38 16.10 -5.14 13.54
CA ASN A 38 17.45 -5.67 13.34
C ASN A 38 18.26 -5.59 14.63
N GLU A 39 19.07 -6.62 14.89
CA GLU A 39 20.04 -6.63 15.98
C GLU A 39 21.14 -5.60 15.79
N ASN A 40 21.52 -5.33 14.52
CA ASN A 40 22.37 -4.21 14.18
C ASN A 40 21.53 -2.92 14.10
N PRO A 41 21.73 -1.93 15.00
CA PRO A 41 20.97 -0.69 14.99
C PRO A 41 21.09 0.11 13.71
N ASP A 42 22.21 0.02 13.00
CA ASP A 42 22.46 0.77 11.76
C ASP A 42 21.57 0.30 10.59
N LEU A 43 20.99 -0.91 10.70
CA LEU A 43 20.02 -1.44 9.74
C LEU A 43 18.57 -1.06 10.08
N ASN A 44 18.34 -0.40 11.22
CA ASN A 44 17.04 0.13 11.61
C ASN A 44 16.91 1.57 11.08
N ILE A 45 16.45 1.68 9.84
CA ILE A 45 16.41 2.94 9.10
C ILE A 45 14.99 3.42 8.84
N THR A 46 14.84 4.72 8.67
CA THR A 46 13.64 5.36 8.11
C THR A 46 14.06 6.20 6.93
N GLU A 47 13.43 5.98 5.77
CA GLU A 47 13.70 6.70 4.52
C GLU A 47 12.41 7.25 3.91
N GLU A 48 12.49 8.42 3.28
CA GLU A 48 11.41 8.97 2.46
C GLU A 48 11.51 8.37 1.06
N LEU A 49 10.43 7.75 0.59
CA LEU A 49 10.33 7.17 -0.75
C LEU A 49 10.03 8.23 -1.83
N LEU A 50 9.52 9.41 -1.41
CA LEU A 50 9.19 10.55 -2.27
C LEU A 50 10.02 11.76 -1.85
N ALA A 51 10.53 12.50 -2.84
CA ALA A 51 11.03 13.85 -2.63
C ALA A 51 9.89 14.82 -2.30
N GLU A 52 10.23 16.02 -1.81
CA GLU A 52 9.27 17.03 -1.37
C GLU A 52 8.27 17.46 -2.48
N ASP A 53 8.69 17.40 -3.74
CA ASP A 53 7.89 17.77 -4.91
C ASP A 53 7.36 16.56 -5.70
N GLU A 54 7.46 15.37 -5.12
CA GLU A 54 6.97 14.13 -5.71
C GLU A 54 5.68 13.65 -5.05
N THR A 55 4.83 13.04 -5.87
CA THR A 55 3.60 12.37 -5.43
C THR A 55 3.57 10.97 -5.99
N ILE A 56 2.80 10.06 -5.38
CA ILE A 56 2.57 8.72 -5.92
C ILE A 56 1.08 8.46 -6.11
N ASN A 57 0.73 7.87 -7.25
CA ASN A 57 -0.62 7.44 -7.60
C ASN A 57 -0.63 5.94 -7.87
N PHE A 58 -1.54 5.23 -7.23
CA PHE A 58 -1.84 3.85 -7.61
C PHE A 58 -2.84 3.85 -8.76
N ASP A 59 -2.58 3.09 -9.81
CA ASP A 59 -3.46 2.97 -10.97
C ASP A 59 -4.01 1.54 -11.09
N LYS A 60 -5.18 1.39 -11.74
CA LYS A 60 -5.87 0.10 -11.90
C LYS A 60 -5.12 -0.89 -12.79
N ASP A 61 -4.10 -0.43 -13.53
CA ASP A 61 -3.20 -1.28 -14.31
C ASP A 61 -2.20 -2.11 -13.46
N GLY A 62 -2.20 -1.93 -12.14
CA GLY A 62 -1.27 -2.62 -11.23
C GLY A 62 0.08 -1.89 -11.07
N LYS A 63 0.16 -0.62 -11.49
CA LYS A 63 1.35 0.22 -11.31
C LYS A 63 1.08 1.38 -10.36
N ALA A 64 2.07 1.69 -9.53
CA ALA A 64 2.11 2.89 -8.74
C ALA A 64 3.12 3.87 -9.35
N TYR A 65 2.65 5.01 -9.85
CA TYR A 65 3.43 6.00 -10.57
C TYR A 65 3.85 7.12 -9.64
N VAL A 66 5.16 7.31 -9.46
CA VAL A 66 5.72 8.49 -8.84
C VAL A 66 5.80 9.60 -9.88
N ARG A 67 5.24 10.75 -9.55
CA ARG A 67 5.15 11.91 -10.43
C ARG A 67 5.86 13.11 -9.84
N LYS A 68 6.59 13.82 -10.71
CA LYS A 68 7.22 15.11 -10.44
C LYS A 68 6.85 16.06 -11.57
N GLU A 69 6.34 17.24 -11.23
CA GLU A 69 5.93 18.26 -12.23
C GLU A 69 5.01 17.70 -13.34
N GLY A 70 4.13 16.75 -12.99
CA GLY A 70 3.18 16.13 -13.92
C GLY A 70 3.75 15.02 -14.81
N ASN A 71 5.02 14.66 -14.68
CA ASN A 71 5.64 13.56 -15.41
C ASN A 71 5.90 12.36 -14.49
N ASP A 72 5.69 11.15 -15.02
CA ASP A 72 6.07 9.92 -14.32
C ASP A 72 7.59 9.79 -14.30
N VAL A 73 8.18 9.70 -13.11
CA VAL A 73 9.64 9.61 -12.91
C VAL A 73 10.08 8.26 -12.38
N ARG A 74 9.20 7.55 -11.65
CA ARG A 74 9.42 6.19 -11.16
C ARG A 74 8.12 5.41 -11.18
N THR A 75 8.22 4.10 -11.27
CA THR A 75 7.05 3.21 -11.26
C THR A 75 7.34 1.99 -10.41
N TYR A 76 6.37 1.58 -9.61
CA TYR A 76 6.43 0.34 -8.82
C TYR A 76 5.30 -0.60 -9.25
N ASP A 77 5.60 -1.89 -9.25
CA ASP A 77 4.57 -2.93 -9.35
C ASP A 77 3.82 -3.06 -8.04
N TYR A 78 2.49 -3.16 -8.13
CA TYR A 78 1.67 -3.51 -6.99
C TYR A 78 0.49 -4.41 -7.37
N GLU A 79 0.05 -5.21 -6.41
CA GLU A 79 -1.14 -6.06 -6.52
C GLU A 79 -1.88 -5.97 -5.20
N MET A 80 -3.21 -6.08 -5.22
CA MET A 80 -3.99 -6.14 -3.99
C MET A 80 -4.79 -7.45 -3.93
N PRO A 81 -4.17 -8.58 -3.51
CA PRO A 81 -4.84 -9.87 -3.49
C PRO A 81 -6.12 -9.89 -2.65
N SER A 82 -6.19 -9.07 -1.60
CA SER A 82 -7.38 -8.89 -0.76
C SER A 82 -7.48 -7.47 -0.21
N ALA A 83 -8.61 -7.09 0.40
CA ALA A 83 -8.77 -5.80 1.06
C ALA A 83 -7.82 -5.57 2.27
N LYS A 84 -7.08 -6.59 2.70
CA LYS A 84 -6.16 -6.56 3.83
C LYS A 84 -4.71 -6.87 3.46
N GLU A 85 -4.42 -7.09 2.19
CA GLU A 85 -3.09 -7.46 1.72
C GLU A 85 -2.75 -6.72 0.43
N MET A 86 -1.54 -6.18 0.36
CA MET A 86 -0.98 -5.54 -0.82
C MET A 86 0.42 -6.09 -1.08
N LYS A 87 0.69 -6.52 -2.31
CA LYS A 87 2.06 -6.68 -2.80
C LYS A 87 2.52 -5.35 -3.35
N PHE A 88 3.70 -4.89 -2.93
CA PHE A 88 4.28 -3.65 -3.38
C PHE A 88 5.78 -3.85 -3.53
N ASP A 89 6.31 -3.53 -4.72
CA ASP A 89 7.74 -3.68 -5.03
C ASP A 89 8.29 -5.09 -4.70
N GLY A 90 7.52 -6.11 -5.08
CA GLY A 90 7.89 -7.53 -4.91
C GLY A 90 7.70 -8.11 -3.51
N LEU A 91 7.29 -7.32 -2.50
CA LEU A 91 7.04 -7.79 -1.14
C LEU A 91 5.54 -7.74 -0.79
N THR A 92 5.08 -8.73 -0.01
CA THR A 92 3.69 -8.80 0.47
C THR A 92 3.56 -8.11 1.83
N TYR A 93 2.61 -7.19 1.95
CA TYR A 93 2.33 -6.42 3.15
C TYR A 93 0.89 -6.59 3.60
N ALA A 94 0.68 -6.60 4.91
CA ALA A 94 -0.64 -6.45 5.52
C ALA A 94 -1.03 -4.96 5.56
N ILE A 95 -2.21 -4.65 5.03
CA ILE A 95 -2.82 -3.33 5.12
C ILE A 95 -3.43 -3.18 6.53
N GLN A 96 -2.99 -2.16 7.28
CA GLN A 96 -3.43 -1.99 8.67
C GLN A 96 -4.80 -1.33 8.76
N GLU A 97 -5.17 -0.49 7.80
CA GLU A 97 -6.44 0.21 7.79
C GLU A 97 -7.61 -0.72 7.44
N THR A 98 -8.80 -0.37 7.94
CA THR A 98 -10.07 -0.92 7.44
C THR A 98 -10.64 0.06 6.42
N ILE A 99 -10.45 -0.28 5.14
CA ILE A 99 -10.76 0.60 4.00
C ILE A 99 -12.21 0.39 3.57
N VAL A 100 -13.14 1.02 4.30
CA VAL A 100 -14.58 1.04 3.96
C VAL A 100 -15.05 2.41 3.43
N GLN A 101 -14.20 3.43 3.54
CA GLN A 101 -14.42 4.80 3.10
C GLN A 101 -13.07 5.48 2.80
N SER A 102 -13.11 6.74 2.34
CA SER A 102 -11.91 7.53 2.08
C SER A 102 -10.92 7.50 3.25
N ILE A 103 -9.66 7.21 2.95
CA ILE A 103 -8.55 7.21 3.91
C ILE A 103 -7.54 8.31 3.57
N SER A 104 -6.90 8.87 4.59
CA SER A 104 -5.80 9.83 4.44
C SER A 104 -4.43 9.21 4.69
N THR A 105 -4.39 7.99 5.23
CA THR A 105 -3.18 7.22 5.51
C THR A 105 -3.41 5.78 5.07
N LEU A 106 -2.41 5.19 4.41
CA LEU A 106 -2.34 3.77 4.08
C LEU A 106 -1.04 3.24 4.65
N THR A 107 -1.14 2.24 5.53
CA THR A 107 -0.02 1.65 6.24
C THR A 107 0.11 0.18 5.82
N LEU A 108 1.26 -0.13 5.22
CA LEU A 108 1.65 -1.46 4.78
C LEU A 108 2.69 -2.02 5.75
N VAL A 109 2.47 -3.23 6.28
CA VAL A 109 3.42 -3.87 7.21
C VAL A 109 3.79 -5.27 6.73
N ASN A 110 5.08 -5.53 6.62
CA ASN A 110 5.65 -6.85 6.37
C ASN A 110 6.51 -7.25 7.58
N HIS A 111 6.42 -8.52 7.97
CA HIS A 111 7.29 -9.12 8.97
C HIS A 111 8.07 -10.27 8.34
N THR A 112 9.39 -10.24 8.49
CA THR A 112 10.30 -11.32 8.10
C THR A 112 11.18 -11.67 9.29
N GLY A 113 10.79 -12.71 10.04
CA GLY A 113 11.42 -13.03 11.32
C GLY A 113 11.28 -11.88 12.31
N PRO A 114 12.36 -11.39 12.95
CA PRO A 114 12.31 -10.25 13.86
C PRO A 114 12.19 -8.90 13.14
N ILE A 115 12.46 -8.85 11.83
CA ILE A 115 12.51 -7.61 11.05
C ILE A 115 11.08 -7.21 10.66
N ARG A 116 10.73 -5.97 10.96
CA ARG A 116 9.49 -5.31 10.54
C ARG A 116 9.81 -4.22 9.52
N THR A 117 9.21 -4.35 8.34
CA THR A 117 9.20 -3.28 7.32
C THR A 117 7.82 -2.65 7.29
N GLU A 118 7.76 -1.34 7.44
CA GLU A 118 6.53 -0.54 7.37
C GLU A 118 6.66 0.49 6.26
N ILE A 119 5.62 0.64 5.43
CA ILE A 119 5.50 1.73 4.47
C ILE A 119 4.23 2.51 4.80
N VAL A 120 4.36 3.82 4.98
CA VAL A 120 3.23 4.71 5.30
C VAL A 120 3.06 5.73 4.19
N PHE A 121 1.96 5.62 3.45
CA PHE A 121 1.53 6.62 2.49
C PHE A 121 0.57 7.60 3.15
N LYS A 122 0.71 8.90 2.88
CA LYS A 122 -0.20 9.94 3.39
C LYS A 122 -0.67 10.86 2.28
N ARG A 123 -1.95 11.22 2.30
CA ARG A 123 -2.50 12.30 1.49
C ARG A 123 -2.21 13.65 2.15
N LYS A 124 -2.22 14.72 1.35
CA LYS A 124 -2.24 16.08 1.89
C LYS A 124 -3.53 16.27 2.68
N ARG A 125 -3.41 16.73 3.93
CA ARG A 125 -4.56 17.13 4.74
C ARG A 125 -5.17 18.41 4.21
#